data_AF-A0A7X1NAS1-F1
#
_entry.id   AF-A0A7X1NAS1-F1
#
_cell.length_a   1.000
_cell.length_b   1.000
_cell.length_c   1.000
_cell.angle_alpha   90.00
_cell.angle_beta   90.00
_cell.angle_gamma   90.00
#
_symmetry.space_group_name_H-M   'P 1'
#
loop_
_entity.id
_entity.type
_entity.pdbx_description
1 polymer ?
#
loop_
_entity_poly.entity_id
_entity_poly.type
_entity_poly.pdbx_seq_one_letter_code
_entity_poly.pdbx_strand_id
1 'polypeptide(L)' 'MRHRLRVIQLKQWRRGPTIYRELRALGAPSAVAHQVAANSRRWWRNSGQLLNRVLTLAYFDRLGVPRLS' A
#
# COMPACT_ATOMS: atom_id res chain seq x y z
N MET A 1 13.11 4.20 4.97
CA MET A 1 11.79 4.83 5.27
C MET A 1 10.58 4.19 4.56
N ARG A 2 10.62 4.00 3.23
CA ARG A 2 9.45 3.64 2.38
C ARG A 2 8.67 2.40 2.82
N HIS A 3 9.36 1.39 3.34
CA HIS A 3 8.71 0.16 3.83
C HIS A 3 7.79 0.44 5.03
N ARG A 4 8.23 1.28 5.99
CA ARG A 4 7.43 1.67 7.16
C ARG A 4 6.18 2.46 6.74
N LEU A 5 6.32 3.39 5.79
CA LEU A 5 5.18 4.16 5.27
C LEU A 5 4.12 3.25 4.63
N ARG A 6 4.54 2.26 3.83
CA ARG A 6 3.63 1.25 3.26
C ARG A 6 2.93 0.43 4.33
N VAL A 7 3.64 0.07 5.40
CA VAL A 7 3.04 -0.65 6.53
C VAL A 7 2.01 0.23 7.23
N ILE A 8 2.31 1.51 7.47
CA ILE A 8 1.38 2.46 8.07
C ILE A 8 0.14 2.62 7.18
N GLN A 9 0.30 2.76 5.86
CA GLN A 9 -0.82 2.84 4.92
C GLN A 9 -1.72 1.59 5.00
N LEU A 10 -1.12 0.39 4.99
CA LEU A 10 -1.89 -0.86 5.12
C LEU A 10 -2.61 -0.96 6.48
N LYS A 11 -1.98 -0.48 7.56
CA LYS A 11 -2.60 -0.41 8.88
C LYS A 11 -3.78 0.55 8.92
N GLN A 12 -3.68 1.71 8.25
CA GLN A 12 -4.78 2.67 8.13
C GLN A 12 -5.98 2.06 7.40
N TRP A 13 -5.74 1.37 6.28
CA TRP A 13 -6.82 0.70 5.55
C TRP A 13 -7.40 -0.50 6.29
N ARG A 14 -6.57 -1.22 7.07
CA ARG A 14 -6.91 -2.27 8.04
C ARG A 14 -7.58 -3.54 7.50
N ARG A 15 -8.58 -3.42 6.62
CA ARG A 15 -9.41 -4.52 6.11
C ARG A 15 -9.13 -4.77 4.63
N GLY A 16 -9.11 -6.05 4.24
CA GLY A 16 -8.90 -6.50 2.86
C GLY A 16 -9.78 -5.79 1.83
N PRO A 17 -11.11 -5.67 2.03
CA PRO A 17 -11.97 -4.96 1.08
C PRO A 17 -11.59 -3.49 0.89
N THR A 18 -11.24 -2.80 1.97
CA THR A 18 -10.74 -1.40 1.90
C THR A 18 -9.44 -1.35 1.12
N ILE A 19 -8.49 -2.22 1.42
CA ILE A 19 -7.21 -2.31 0.71
C ILE A 19 -7.44 -2.54 -0.80
N TYR A 20 -8.33 -3.46 -1.16
CA TYR A 20 -8.67 -3.72 -2.57
C TYR A 20 -9.23 -2.46 -3.25
N ARG A 21 -10.22 -1.82 -2.63
CA ARG A 21 -10.87 -0.61 -3.17
C ARG A 21 -9.87 0.51 -3.41
N GLU A 22 -9.06 0.82 -2.41
CA GLU A 22 -8.09 1.91 -2.49
C GLU A 22 -6.98 1.60 -3.51
N LEU A 23 -6.49 0.36 -3.57
CA LEU A 23 -5.50 -0.03 -4.59
C LEU A 23 -6.08 0.08 -6.01
N ARG A 24 -7.34 -0.30 -6.22
CA ARG A 24 -8.01 -0.13 -7.51
C ARG A 24 -8.19 1.35 -7.87
N ALA A 25 -8.55 2.20 -6.91
CA ALA A 25 -8.63 3.65 -7.11
C ALA A 25 -7.27 4.27 -7.48
N LEU A 26 -6.17 3.70 -6.98
CA LEU A 26 -4.80 4.06 -7.33
C LEU A 26 -4.29 3.43 -8.64
N GLY A 27 -5.16 2.74 -9.39
CA GLY A 27 -4.83 2.15 -10.70
C GLY A 27 -4.12 0.80 -10.64
N ALA A 28 -4.08 0.13 -9.47
CA ALA A 28 -3.48 -1.20 -9.38
C ALA A 28 -4.28 -2.22 -10.21
N PRO A 29 -3.61 -3.15 -10.92
CA PRO A 29 -4.28 -4.28 -11.56
C PRO A 29 -5.11 -5.10 -10.56
N SER A 30 -6.23 -5.67 -10.99
CA SER A 30 -7.16 -6.42 -10.12
C SER A 30 -6.46 -7.57 -9.41
N ALA A 31 -5.62 -8.33 -10.12
CA ALA A 31 -4.83 -9.42 -9.56
C ALA A 31 -3.89 -8.94 -8.43
N VAL A 32 -3.23 -7.80 -8.62
CA VAL A 32 -2.35 -7.19 -7.60
C VAL A 32 -3.16 -6.75 -6.40
N ALA A 33 -4.26 -6.01 -6.62
CA ALA A 33 -5.13 -5.53 -5.55
C ALA A 33 -5.71 -6.70 -4.75
N HIS A 34 -6.13 -7.77 -5.41
CA HIS A 34 -6.70 -8.97 -4.79
C HIS A 34 -5.65 -9.70 -3.92
N GLN A 35 -4.46 -9.95 -4.46
CA GLN A 35 -3.38 -10.61 -3.73
C GLN A 35 -2.96 -9.81 -2.49
N VAL A 36 -2.89 -8.48 -2.60
CA VAL A 36 -2.54 -7.60 -1.48
C VAL A 36 -3.65 -7.57 -0.43
N ALA A 37 -4.91 -7.50 -0.85
CA ALA A 37 -6.08 -7.52 0.05
C ALA A 37 -6.21 -8.85 0.82
N ALA A 38 -5.94 -9.98 0.16
CA ALA A 38 -5.90 -11.30 0.80
C ALA A 38 -4.84 -11.39 1.91
N ASN A 39 -3.74 -10.63 1.77
CA ASN A 39 -2.66 -10.54 2.75
C ASN A 39 -2.86 -9.41 3.78
N SER A 40 -4.09 -8.93 3.97
CA SER A 40 -4.45 -7.84 4.89
C SER A 40 -4.10 -8.07 6.37
N ARG A 41 -3.73 -9.28 6.78
CA ARG A 41 -3.24 -9.60 8.15
C ARG A 41 -1.72 -9.65 8.27
N ARG A 42 -0.97 -9.54 7.16
CA ARG A 42 0.49 -9.75 7.10
C ARG A 42 1.21 -8.49 6.60
N TRP A 43 1.07 -7.38 7.32
CA TRP A 43 1.46 -6.04 6.84
C TRP A 43 2.92 -5.93 6.44
N TRP A 44 3.85 -6.36 7.28
CA TRP A 44 5.29 -6.24 7.01
C TRP A 44 5.69 -7.01 5.74
N ARG A 45 5.25 -8.27 5.62
CA ARG A 45 5.53 -9.10 4.43
C ARG A 45 4.88 -8.53 3.16
N ASN A 46 3.67 -7.98 3.28
CA ASN A 46 2.91 -7.41 2.16
C ASN A 46 3.55 -6.10 1.64
N SER A 47 4.06 -5.25 2.55
CA SER A 47 4.70 -3.97 2.22
C SER A 47 6.05 -4.07 1.52
N GLY A 48 6.67 -5.26 1.45
CA GLY A 48 7.94 -5.49 0.75
C GLY A 48 7.79 -5.92 -0.71
N GLN A 49 6.58 -6.23 -1.16
CA GLN A 49 6.33 -6.96 -2.41
C GLN A 49 5.62 -6.07 -3.46
N LEU A 50 4.48 -6.51 -3.97
CA LEU A 50 3.73 -5.89 -5.07
C LEU A 50 3.29 -4.43 -4.80
N LEU A 51 3.22 -4.03 -3.52
CA LEU A 51 2.92 -2.66 -3.10
C LEU A 51 3.90 -1.63 -3.66
N ASN A 52 5.13 -2.02 -3.99
CA ASN A 52 6.16 -1.07 -4.41
C ASN A 52 5.81 -0.33 -5.71
N ARG A 53 5.00 -0.98 -6.57
CA ARG A 53 4.55 -0.44 -7.87
C ARG A 53 3.32 0.46 -7.76
N VAL A 54 2.57 0.37 -6.67
CA VAL A 54 1.32 1.13 -6.46
C VAL A 54 1.54 2.26 -5.45
N LEU A 55 2.09 1.94 -4.28
CA LEU A 55 2.48 2.92 -3.26
C LEU A 55 3.91 3.40 -3.54
N THR A 56 4.01 4.21 -4.58
CA THR A 56 5.25 4.84 -5.05
C THR A 56 5.66 6.02 -4.16
N LEU A 57 6.88 6.52 -4.35
CA LEU A 57 7.33 7.72 -3.65
C LEU A 57 6.44 8.93 -3.98
N ALA A 58 6.09 9.07 -5.27
CA ALA A 58 5.21 10.14 -5.76
C ALA A 58 3.82 10.13 -5.09
N TYR A 59 3.29 8.96 -4.76
CA TYR A 59 2.05 8.87 -3.99
C TYR A 59 2.20 9.52 -2.60
N PHE A 60 3.27 9.18 -1.88
CA PHE A 60 3.53 9.76 -0.56
C PHE A 60 3.92 11.24 -0.61
N ASP A 61 4.56 11.68 -1.70
CA ASP A 61 4.86 13.09 -1.92
C ASP A 61 3.58 13.92 -2.09
N ARG A 62 2.59 13.40 -2.83
CA ARG A 62 1.26 14.04 -2.97
C ARG A 62 0.49 14.11 -1.65
N LEU A 63 0.77 13.20 -0.72
CA LEU A 63 0.22 13.20 0.64
C LEU A 63 0.96 14.17 1.57
N GLY A 64 2.02 14.84 1.11
CA GLY A 64 2.80 15.77 1.92
C GLY A 64 3.66 15.08 2.99
N VAL A 65 3.94 13.78 2.84
CA VAL A 65 4.78 13.05 3.82
C VAL A 65 6.23 13.55 3.70
N PRO A 66 6.85 14.03 4.80
CA PRO A 66 8.22 14.52 4.76
C PRO A 66 9.20 13.44 4.28
N ARG A 67 9.99 13.77 3.26
CA ARG A 67 11.13 12.95 2.85
C ARG A 67 12.26 13.15 3.85
N LEU A 68 12.44 12.21 4.76
CA LEU A 68 13.63 12.14 5.59
C LEU A 68 14.65 11.26 4.85
N SER A 69 15.80 11.84 4.49
CA SER A 69 16.94 11.13 3.89
C SER A 69 17.50 10.07 4.84
#